data_AF-I9QTI7-F1
#
_entry.id   AF-I9QTI7-F1
#
_cell.length_a   1.000
_cell.length_b   1.000
_cell.length_c   1.000
_cell.angle_alpha   90.00
_cell.angle_beta   90.00
_cell.angle_gamma   90.00
#
_symmetry.space_group_name_H-M   'P 1'
#
loop_
_entity.id
_entity.type
_entity.pdbx_description
1 polymer ?
#
loop_
_entity_poly.entity_id
_entity_poly.type
_entity_poly.pdbx_seq_one_letter_code
_entity_poly.pdbx_strand_id
1 'polypeptide(L)'
;MNLGAYYTPPYLVDCAYKLLKKHVGIEDYTLLDTACGNKEFLKLHHPKKIGADIDPKCDALMINALANPKRENYGVSQNEPLIIVGNPPYNDRNFLYQTRY
;
A
#
# COMPACT_ATOMS: atom_id res chain seq x y z
N MET A 1 -5.90 -25.21 -0.71
CA MET A 1 -4.70 -24.50 -0.22
C MET A 1 -5.14 -23.17 0.34
N ASN A 2 -4.90 -22.92 1.62
CA ASN A 2 -5.11 -21.60 2.22
C ASN A 2 -3.82 -20.83 1.98
N LEU A 3 -3.77 -19.89 1.02
CA LEU A 3 -2.57 -19.11 0.67
C LEU A 3 -2.20 -18.07 1.76
N GLY A 4 -2.56 -18.33 3.01
CA GLY A 4 -2.20 -17.58 4.21
C GLY A 4 -2.40 -16.07 4.06
N ALA A 5 -3.60 -15.57 4.35
CA ALA A 5 -3.75 -14.13 4.53
C ALA A 5 -2.90 -13.68 5.72
N TYR A 6 -1.85 -12.90 5.45
CA TYR A 6 -1.03 -12.30 6.50
C TYR A 6 -1.66 -10.99 6.94
N TYR A 7 -2.29 -11.03 8.10
CA TYR A 7 -2.91 -9.86 8.70
C TYR A 7 -1.88 -9.03 9.46
N THR A 8 -1.85 -7.71 9.24
CA THR A 8 -1.00 -6.80 10.01
C THR A 8 -1.74 -6.40 11.30
N PRO A 9 -1.24 -6.77 12.50
CA PRO A 9 -1.84 -6.35 13.76
C PRO A 9 -2.00 -4.82 13.86
N PRO A 10 -3.12 -4.30 14.44
CA PRO A 10 -3.37 -2.86 14.54
C PRO A 10 -2.24 -2.08 15.23
N TYR A 11 -1.60 -2.66 16.25
CA TYR A 11 -0.52 -1.98 16.96
C TYR A 11 0.71 -1.74 16.06
N LEU A 12 0.97 -2.59 15.06
CA LEU A 12 2.04 -2.38 14.08
C LEU A 12 1.67 -1.28 13.08
N VAL A 13 0.40 -1.24 12.66
CA VAL A 13 -0.13 -0.15 11.83
C VAL A 13 0.01 1.18 12.56
N ASP A 14 -0.35 1.23 13.84
CA ASP A 14 -0.20 2.41 14.69
C ASP A 14 1.27 2.84 14.82
N CYS A 15 2.18 1.89 15.01
CA CYS A 15 3.63 2.17 15.03
C CYS A 15 4.11 2.80 13.72
N ALA A 16 3.68 2.25 12.57
CA ALA A 16 4.03 2.80 11.26
C ALA A 16 3.53 4.25 11.11
N TYR A 17 2.27 4.53 11.47
CA TYR A 17 1.73 5.88 11.39
C TYR A 17 2.36 6.85 12.39
N LYS A 18 2.71 6.40 13.59
CA LYS A 18 3.46 7.23 14.56
C LYS A 18 4.81 7.66 14.00
N LEU A 19 5.51 6.74 13.33
CA LEU A 19 6.79 7.05 12.67
C LEU A 19 6.60 8.02 11.51
N LEU A 20 5.58 7.83 10.66
CA LEU A 20 5.31 8.72 9.52
C LEU A 20 4.94 10.13 9.98
N LYS A 21 3.98 10.27 10.90
CA LYS A 21 3.49 11.56 11.41
C LYS A 21 4.55 12.38 12.13
N LYS A 22 5.63 11.75 12.60
CA LYS A 22 6.78 12.45 13.20
C LYS A 22 7.61 13.22 12.17
N HIS A 23 7.59 12.80 10.91
CA HIS A 23 8.48 13.33 9.87
C HIS A 23 7.74 14.15 8.80
N VAL A 24 6.45 13.84 8.55
CA VAL A 24 5.67 14.49 7.49
C VAL A 24 4.22 14.72 7.94
N GLY A 25 3.63 15.81 7.44
CA GLY A 25 2.19 16.07 7.53
C GLY A 25 1.45 15.15 6.57
N ILE A 26 1.03 13.97 7.03
CA ILE A 26 0.45 12.95 6.14
C ILE A 26 -0.85 13.40 5.44
N GLU A 27 -1.54 14.41 5.97
CA GLU A 27 -2.80 14.91 5.42
C GLU A 27 -2.65 15.58 4.05
N ASP A 28 -1.45 16.04 3.71
CA ASP A 28 -1.12 16.67 2.42
C ASP A 28 -0.75 15.65 1.32
N TYR A 29 -0.73 14.36 1.67
CA TYR A 29 -0.31 13.27 0.80
C TYR A 29 -1.48 12.35 0.48
N THR A 30 -1.40 11.66 -0.65
CA THR A 30 -2.23 10.48 -0.89
C THR A 30 -1.58 9.27 -0.24
N LEU A 31 -2.37 8.47 0.49
CA LEU A 31 -1.93 7.17 1.01
C LEU A 31 -2.26 6.06 0.01
N LEU A 32 -1.25 5.27 -0.36
CA LEU A 32 -1.39 4.12 -1.23
C LEU A 32 -0.91 2.84 -0.52
N ASP A 33 -1.78 1.83 -0.44
CA ASP A 33 -1.41 0.46 -0.08
C ASP A 33 -1.58 -0.44 -1.30
N THR A 34 -0.46 -0.97 -1.82
CA THR A 34 -0.41 -1.74 -3.08
C THR A 34 -0.69 -3.23 -2.90
N ALA A 35 -0.83 -3.71 -1.65
CA ALA A 35 -1.15 -5.08 -1.29
C ALA A 35 -2.09 -5.05 -0.08
N CYS A 36 -3.21 -4.35 -0.25
CA CYS A 36 -3.98 -3.84 0.89
C CYS A 36 -4.78 -4.91 1.64
N GLY A 37 -5.07 -6.07 1.05
CA GLY A 37 -5.85 -7.12 1.68
C GLY A 37 -7.17 -6.59 2.27
N ASN A 38 -7.30 -6.70 3.60
CA ASN A 38 -8.44 -6.18 4.38
C ASN A 38 -8.34 -4.68 4.74
N LYS A 39 -7.47 -3.93 4.06
CA LYS A 39 -7.29 -2.48 4.16
C LYS A 39 -6.82 -2.01 5.54
N GLU A 40 -6.05 -2.80 6.28
CA GLU A 40 -5.64 -2.45 7.67
C GLU A 40 -4.92 -1.11 7.75
N PHE A 41 -3.98 -0.84 6.84
CA PHE A 41 -3.31 0.46 6.77
C PHE A 41 -4.28 1.58 6.35
N LEU A 42 -5.34 1.29 5.61
CA LEU A 42 -6.27 2.30 5.10
C LEU A 42 -7.49 2.54 6.00
N LYS A 43 -7.55 1.93 7.20
CA LYS A 43 -8.65 2.13 8.15
C LYS A 43 -8.65 3.50 8.82
N LEU A 44 -7.51 4.18 8.92
CA LEU A 44 -7.47 5.53 9.49
C LEU A 44 -8.36 6.50 8.71
N HIS A 45 -8.91 7.49 9.40
CA HIS A 45 -9.56 8.60 8.72
C HIS A 45 -8.50 9.48 8.05
N HIS A 46 -8.56 9.59 6.72
CA HIS A 46 -7.61 10.38 5.92
C HIS A 46 -8.28 10.77 4.59
N PRO A 47 -8.12 12.02 4.11
CA PRO A 47 -8.80 12.57 2.93
C PRO A 47 -8.64 11.76 1.64
N LYS A 48 -7.45 11.21 1.36
CA LYS A 48 -7.21 10.50 0.09
C LYS A 48 -6.44 9.20 0.30
N LYS A 49 -7.15 8.08 0.17
CA LYS A 49 -6.63 6.72 0.36
C LYS A 49 -6.92 5.87 -0.86
N ILE A 50 -5.93 5.10 -1.28
CA ILE A 50 -6.02 4.19 -2.42
C ILE A 50 -5.54 2.82 -1.96
N GLY A 51 -6.40 1.82 -2.16
CA GLY A 51 -6.05 0.41 -1.95
C GLY A 51 -5.97 -0.29 -3.29
N ALA A 52 -4.94 -1.11 -3.46
CA ALA A 52 -4.84 -2.06 -4.54
C ALA A 52 -4.46 -3.44 -4.01
N ASP A 53 -4.95 -4.47 -4.68
CA ASP A 53 -4.57 -5.85 -4.42
C ASP A 53 -4.67 -6.66 -5.73
N ILE A 54 -3.94 -7.76 -5.81
CA ILE A 54 -4.05 -8.68 -6.95
C ILE A 54 -5.22 -9.65 -6.75
N ASP A 55 -5.68 -9.87 -5.51
CA ASP A 55 -6.83 -10.73 -5.23
C ASP A 55 -8.14 -10.01 -5.62
N PRO A 56 -8.92 -10.52 -6.58
CA PRO A 56 -10.20 -9.93 -6.99
C PRO A 56 -11.26 -9.93 -5.88
N LYS A 57 -11.05 -10.64 -4.77
CA LYS A 57 -11.95 -10.63 -3.61
C LYS A 57 -11.74 -9.43 -2.70
N CYS A 58 -10.63 -8.72 -2.86
CA CYS A 58 -10.43 -7.45 -2.20
C CYS A 58 -11.29 -6.39 -2.86
N ASP A 59 -12.07 -5.66 -2.06
CA ASP A 59 -12.84 -4.50 -2.50
C ASP A 59 -11.91 -3.29 -2.77
N ALA A 60 -10.99 -3.43 -3.73
CA ALA A 60 -9.89 -2.52 -4.01
C ALA A 60 -9.58 -2.50 -5.51
N LEU A 61 -8.65 -1.64 -5.94
CA LEU A 61 -8.17 -1.68 -7.32
C LEU A 61 -7.49 -3.03 -7.59
N MET A 62 -7.98 -3.77 -8.58
CA MET A 62 -7.37 -5.03 -8.98
C MET A 62 -6.13 -4.77 -9.83
N ILE A 63 -4.97 -4.67 -9.19
CA ILE A 63 -3.69 -4.30 -9.82
C ILE A 63 -2.59 -5.23 -9.30
N ASN A 64 -1.81 -5.80 -10.22
CA ASN A 64 -0.55 -6.42 -9.86
C ASN A 64 0.51 -5.33 -9.65
N ALA A 65 0.86 -5.08 -8.39
CA ALA A 65 1.82 -4.03 -8.00
C ALA A 65 3.21 -4.18 -8.65
N LEU A 66 3.58 -5.40 -9.10
CA LEU A 66 4.85 -5.68 -9.76
C LEU A 66 4.77 -5.55 -11.29
N ALA A 67 3.57 -5.65 -11.86
CA ALA A 67 3.36 -5.55 -13.29
C ALA A 67 3.21 -4.07 -13.69
N ASN A 68 4.31 -3.45 -14.12
CA ASN A 68 4.36 -2.07 -14.63
C ASN A 68 3.84 -1.04 -13.60
N PRO A 69 4.52 -0.87 -12.44
CA PRO A 69 4.12 0.06 -11.39
C PRO A 69 4.20 1.51 -11.89
N LYS A 70 3.03 2.11 -12.13
CA LYS A 70 2.88 3.48 -12.61
C LYS A 70 1.83 4.21 -11.80
N ARG A 71 2.04 5.49 -11.51
CA ARG A 71 1.14 6.32 -10.69
C ARG A 71 -0.25 6.43 -11.32
N GLU A 72 -0.28 6.49 -12.65
CA GLU A 72 -1.48 6.53 -13.48
C GLU A 72 -2.38 5.31 -13.28
N ASN A 73 -1.80 4.13 -13.03
CA ASN A 73 -2.58 2.91 -12.78
C ASN A 73 -3.41 3.03 -11.49
N TYR A 74 -2.98 3.88 -10.56
CA TYR A 74 -3.66 4.16 -9.30
C TYR A 74 -4.48 5.45 -9.36
N GLY A 75 -4.55 6.15 -10.50
CA GLY A 75 -5.21 7.45 -10.62
C GLY A 75 -4.48 8.58 -9.88
N VAL A 76 -3.18 8.43 -9.64
CA VAL A 76 -2.33 9.42 -8.96
C VAL A 76 -1.57 10.22 -10.00
N SER A 77 -1.61 11.56 -9.93
CA SER A 77 -0.87 12.40 -10.88
C SER A 77 0.65 12.40 -10.58
N GLN A 78 1.47 12.78 -11.57
CA GLN A 78 2.93 12.80 -11.44
C GLN A 78 3.44 13.78 -10.38
N ASN A 79 2.75 14.92 -10.19
CA ASN A 79 3.16 15.96 -9.24
C ASN A 79 2.47 15.85 -7.88
N GLU A 80 1.63 14.83 -7.68
CA GLU A 80 0.89 14.64 -6.43
C GLU A 80 1.80 14.10 -5.31
N PRO A 81 1.76 14.62 -4.10
CA PRO A 81 2.50 14.02 -2.98
C PRO A 81 1.91 12.62 -2.67
N LEU A 82 2.77 11.59 -2.61
CA LEU A 82 2.37 10.19 -2.41
C LEU A 82 3.18 9.54 -1.29
N ILE A 83 2.48 8.85 -0.39
CA ILE A 83 3.06 7.98 0.63
C ILE A 83 2.56 6.56 0.34
N ILE A 84 3.49 5.61 0.19
CA ILE A 84 3.17 4.19 0.05
C ILE A 84 3.34 3.52 1.41
N VAL A 85 2.29 2.87 1.90
CA VAL A 85 2.23 2.21 3.21
C VAL A 85 1.48 0.89 3.06
N GLY A 86 2.00 -0.17 3.67
CA GLY A 86 1.40 -1.48 3.54
C GLY A 86 2.32 -2.57 4.04
N ASN A 87 1.83 -3.80 3.93
CA ASN A 87 2.59 -5.00 4.20
C ASN A 87 2.65 -5.87 2.93
N PRO A 88 3.61 -5.63 2.01
CA PRO A 88 3.71 -6.41 0.78
C PRO A 88 4.01 -7.89 1.06
N PRO A 89 3.64 -8.81 0.17
CA PRO A 89 3.86 -10.24 0.37
C PRO A 89 5.35 -10.58 0.49
N TYR A 90 5.71 -11.36 1.52
CA TYR A 90 7.11 -11.69 1.84
C TYR A 90 7.77 -12.69 0.88
N ASN A 91 6.99 -13.44 0.09
CA ASN A 91 7.48 -14.63 -0.62
C ASN A 91 7.35 -14.53 -2.15
N ASP A 92 7.21 -13.31 -2.69
CA ASP A 92 7.14 -13.13 -4.14
C ASP A 92 8.55 -13.16 -4.75
N ARG A 93 8.83 -14.17 -5.58
CA ARG A 93 10.15 -14.39 -6.19
C ARG A 93 10.58 -13.27 -7.15
N ASN A 94 9.68 -12.35 -7.47
CA ASN A 94 9.93 -11.12 -8.21
C ASN A 94 10.08 -9.96 -7.22
N PHE A 95 11.29 -9.76 -6.72
CA PHE A 95 11.63 -8.73 -5.73
C PHE A 95 11.24 -7.30 -6.19
N LEU A 96 10.57 -6.55 -5.30
CA LEU A 96 10.29 -5.10 -5.39
C LEU A 96 11.56 -4.22 -5.42
N TYR A 97 12.72 -4.79 -5.10
CA TYR A 97 14.01 -4.10 -5.12
C TYR A 97 14.91 -4.65 -6.22
N GLN A 98 14.52 -4.51 -7.49
CA GLN A 98 15.47 -4.70 -8.58
C GLN A 98 16.21 -3.38 -8.82
N THR A 99 17.30 -3.16 -8.07
CA THR A 99 18.36 -2.23 -8.45
C THR A 99 18.87 -2.65 -9.82
N ARG A 100 18.60 -1.83 -10.84
CA ARG A 100 19.30 -1.94 -12.12
C ARG A 100 20.76 -1.55 -11.87
N TYR A 101 21.67 -2.51 -12.05
CA TYR A 101 23.08 -2.22 -12.33
C TYR A 101 23.23 -1.78 -13.79
#